data_AF-S0JC41-F1
#
_entry.id   AF-S0JC41-F1
#
_cell.length_a   1.000
_cell.length_b   1.000
_cell.length_c   1.000
_cell.angle_alpha   90.00
_cell.angle_beta   90.00
_cell.angle_gamma   90.00
#
_symmetry.space_group_name_H-M   'P 1'
#
loop_
_entity.id
_entity.type
_entity.pdbx_description
1 polymer ?
#
loop_
_entity_poly.entity_id
_entity_poly.type
_entity_poly.pdbx_seq_one_letter_code
_entity_poly.pdbx_strand_id
1 'polypeptide(L)'
;MTCKDLLNLIAIIVIPIAAVLIGQHLQNKAEIRKDKIQIFKILMTSRIYGWTQESVHCLNIIDIVFSDDKKVRTVWKDLYDKYCIQNPDEAQLKKIQNAQYKLLETMAESLGYKNKVTWETIQNPYIPKGMTDQWQKQAASQQAYNTLLNTMANIVPTEQKNTEGQK
;
A
#
# COMPACT_ATOMS: atom_id res chain seq x y z
N MET A 1 -54.65 -26.98 -18.64
CA MET A 1 -53.58 -26.67 -17.68
C MET A 1 -54.21 -26.22 -16.38
N THR A 2 -53.88 -26.86 -15.27
CA THR A 2 -54.32 -26.37 -13.95
C THR A 2 -53.44 -25.18 -13.55
N CYS A 3 -53.93 -24.28 -12.67
CA CYS A 3 -53.11 -23.17 -12.15
C CYS A 3 -51.78 -23.66 -11.53
N LYS A 4 -51.77 -24.87 -10.97
CA LYS A 4 -50.56 -25.50 -10.41
C LYS A 4 -49.53 -25.84 -11.48
N ASP A 5 -49.96 -26.30 -12.66
CA ASP A 5 -49.05 -26.62 -13.76
C ASP A 5 -48.38 -25.35 -14.32
N LEU A 6 -49.13 -24.25 -14.39
CA LEU A 6 -48.60 -22.95 -14.81
C LEU A 6 -47.56 -22.42 -13.81
N LEU A 7 -47.86 -22.52 -12.51
CA LEU A 7 -46.93 -22.15 -11.43
C LEU A 7 -45.64 -22.97 -11.47
N ASN A 8 -45.74 -24.29 -11.64
CA ASN A 8 -44.57 -25.16 -11.75
C ASN A 8 -43.73 -24.84 -12.98
N LEU A 9 -44.36 -24.57 -14.14
CA LEU A 9 -43.65 -24.18 -15.35
C LEU A 9 -42.89 -22.85 -15.17
N ILE A 10 -43.53 -21.85 -14.55
CA ILE A 10 -42.88 -20.58 -14.22
C ILE A 10 -41.71 -20.81 -13.26
N ALA A 11 -41.88 -21.64 -12.23
CA ALA A 11 -40.84 -21.91 -11.24
C ALA A 11 -39.59 -22.54 -11.87
N ILE A 12 -39.75 -23.49 -12.79
CA ILE A 12 -38.63 -24.15 -13.49
C ILE A 12 -37.77 -23.14 -14.26
N ILE A 13 -38.37 -22.05 -14.76
CA ILE A 13 -37.66 -21.01 -15.52
C ILE A 13 -37.09 -19.95 -14.58
N VAL A 14 -37.88 -19.48 -13.62
CA VAL A 14 -37.52 -18.34 -12.76
C VAL A 14 -36.43 -18.70 -11.75
N ILE A 15 -36.44 -19.92 -11.19
CA ILE A 15 -35.50 -20.33 -10.14
C ILE A 15 -34.04 -20.31 -10.64
N PRO A 16 -33.69 -20.93 -11.79
CA PRO A 16 -32.32 -20.86 -12.32
C PRO A 16 -31.85 -19.43 -12.61
N ILE A 17 -32.73 -18.59 -13.18
CA ILE A 17 -32.41 -17.19 -13.50
C ILE A 17 -32.11 -16.41 -12.22
N ALA A 18 -32.98 -16.52 -11.21
CA ALA A 18 -32.78 -15.86 -9.92
C ALA A 18 -31.49 -16.34 -9.23
N ALA A 19 -31.20 -17.65 -9.26
CA ALA A 19 -29.98 -18.22 -8.70
C ALA A 19 -28.71 -17.65 -9.36
N VAL A 20 -28.69 -17.54 -10.69
CA VAL A 20 -27.56 -16.95 -11.44
C VAL A 20 -27.37 -15.48 -11.09
N LEU A 21 -28.45 -14.69 -11.03
CA LEU A 21 -28.38 -13.27 -10.69
C LEU A 21 -27.85 -13.04 -9.27
N ILE A 22 -28.33 -13.82 -8.30
CA ILE A 22 -27.83 -13.76 -6.92
C ILE A 22 -26.35 -14.18 -6.86
N GLY A 23 -25.99 -15.26 -7.56
CA GLY A 23 -24.62 -15.74 -7.64
C GLY A 23 -23.66 -14.69 -8.19
N GLN A 24 -24.00 -14.06 -9.32
CA GLN A 24 -23.21 -12.98 -9.91
C GLN A 24 -23.08 -11.77 -8.96
N HIS A 25 -24.17 -11.38 -8.30
CA HIS A 25 -24.13 -10.28 -7.34
C HIS A 25 -23.18 -10.56 -6.16
N LEU A 26 -23.23 -11.78 -5.61
CA LEU A 26 -22.35 -12.20 -4.52
C LEU A 26 -20.89 -12.29 -4.99
N GLN A 27 -20.65 -12.80 -6.20
CA GLN A 27 -19.32 -12.90 -6.79
C GLN A 27 -18.69 -11.53 -7.01
N ASN A 28 -19.41 -10.58 -7.62
CA ASN A 28 -18.92 -9.22 -7.83
C ASN A 28 -18.56 -8.54 -6.50
N LYS A 29 -19.38 -8.74 -5.46
CA LYS A 29 -19.06 -8.24 -4.11
C LYS A 29 -17.83 -8.91 -3.51
N ALA A 30 -17.64 -10.21 -3.74
CA ALA A 30 -16.48 -10.95 -3.25
C ALA A 30 -15.19 -10.50 -3.96
N GLU A 31 -15.24 -10.22 -5.26
CA GLU A 31 -14.10 -9.69 -6.04
C GLU A 31 -13.66 -8.31 -5.54
N ILE A 32 -14.60 -7.36 -5.39
CA ILE A 32 -14.30 -6.04 -4.81
C ILE A 32 -13.69 -6.17 -3.41
N ARG A 33 -14.24 -7.07 -2.57
CA ARG A 33 -13.69 -7.33 -1.23
C ARG A 33 -12.27 -7.91 -1.31
N LYS A 34 -11.99 -8.79 -2.27
CA LYS A 34 -10.66 -9.39 -2.48
C LYS A 34 -9.63 -8.32 -2.82
N ASP A 35 -9.95 -7.37 -3.69
CA ASP A 35 -9.06 -6.28 -4.07
C ASP A 35 -8.75 -5.36 -2.87
N LYS A 36 -9.79 -5.00 -2.09
CA LYS A 36 -9.61 -4.24 -0.84
C LYS A 36 -8.70 -4.96 0.16
N ILE A 37 -8.88 -6.28 0.32
CA ILE A 37 -8.03 -7.11 1.19
C ILE A 37 -6.59 -7.16 0.67
N GLN A 38 -6.39 -7.25 -0.64
CA GLN A 38 -5.05 -7.27 -1.24
C GLN A 38 -4.30 -5.97 -0.94
N ILE A 39 -4.93 -4.81 -1.18
CA ILE A 39 -4.36 -3.50 -0.82
C ILE A 39 -4.01 -3.45 0.66
N PHE A 40 -4.96 -3.82 1.53
CA PHE A 40 -4.75 -3.81 2.97
C PHE A 40 -3.57 -4.68 3.40
N LYS A 41 -3.45 -5.91 2.86
CA LYS A 41 -2.34 -6.82 3.16
C LYS A 41 -1.00 -6.23 2.74
N ILE A 42 -0.90 -5.69 1.51
CA ILE A 42 0.33 -5.12 0.98
C ILE A 42 0.75 -3.90 1.81
N LEU A 43 -0.18 -2.98 2.12
CA LEU A 43 0.15 -1.80 2.92
C LEU A 43 0.49 -2.17 4.38
N MET A 44 -0.17 -3.18 4.94
CA MET A 44 0.20 -3.72 6.25
C MET A 44 1.62 -4.28 6.21
N THR A 45 1.99 -5.11 5.24
CA THR A 45 3.34 -5.71 5.20
C THR A 45 4.41 -4.70 4.86
N SER A 46 4.13 -3.72 4.00
CA SER A 46 5.11 -2.72 3.57
C SER A 46 5.42 -1.66 4.62
N ARG A 47 4.61 -1.54 5.69
CA ARG A 47 4.76 -0.48 6.70
C ARG A 47 6.11 -0.48 7.43
N ILE A 48 6.83 -1.61 7.44
CA ILE A 48 8.18 -1.73 8.01
C ILE A 48 9.30 -1.41 7.02
N TYR A 49 9.01 -1.45 5.71
CA TYR A 49 10.00 -1.29 4.64
C TYR A 49 9.97 0.12 4.03
N GLY A 50 8.95 0.92 4.35
CA GLY A 50 8.73 2.23 3.72
C GLY A 50 8.14 2.09 2.31
N TRP A 51 8.77 2.74 1.34
CA TRP A 51 8.30 2.77 -0.05
C TRP A 51 8.76 1.53 -0.81
N THR A 52 7.80 0.71 -1.24
CA THR A 52 8.02 -0.38 -2.19
C THR A 52 7.20 -0.11 -3.44
N GLN A 53 7.58 -0.68 -4.58
CA GLN A 53 6.81 -0.52 -5.81
C GLN A 53 5.35 -0.96 -5.64
N GLU A 54 5.13 -2.06 -4.91
CA GLU A 54 3.81 -2.60 -4.61
C GLU A 54 3.00 -1.68 -3.68
N SER A 55 3.64 -1.07 -2.66
CA SER A 55 2.94 -0.15 -1.77
C SER A 55 2.52 1.12 -2.50
N VAL A 56 3.40 1.68 -3.34
CA VAL A 56 3.08 2.84 -4.19
C VAL A 56 1.95 2.51 -5.16
N HIS A 57 1.99 1.35 -5.82
CA HIS A 57 0.89 0.90 -6.68
C HIS A 57 -0.43 0.83 -5.93
N CYS A 58 -0.44 0.19 -4.75
CA CYS A 58 -1.64 0.07 -3.91
C CYS A 58 -2.19 1.42 -3.48
N LEU A 59 -1.33 2.35 -3.06
CA LEU A 59 -1.73 3.71 -2.66
C LEU A 59 -2.42 4.45 -3.82
N ASN A 60 -1.87 4.34 -5.04
CA ASN A 60 -2.41 5.03 -6.22
C ASN A 60 -3.78 4.50 -6.70
N ILE A 61 -4.18 3.29 -6.30
CA ILE A 61 -5.47 2.70 -6.68
C ILE A 61 -6.52 2.73 -5.56
N ILE A 62 -6.21 3.34 -4.39
CA ILE A 62 -7.16 3.43 -3.27
C ILE A 62 -8.46 4.10 -3.70
N ASP A 63 -8.40 5.22 -4.43
CA ASP A 63 -9.61 5.95 -4.84
C ASP A 63 -10.49 5.16 -5.81
N ILE A 64 -9.93 4.17 -6.50
CA ILE A 64 -10.65 3.25 -7.40
C ILE A 64 -11.29 2.12 -6.58
N VAL A 65 -10.47 1.36 -5.84
CA VAL A 65 -10.89 0.16 -5.12
C VAL A 65 -11.77 0.47 -3.89
N PHE A 66 -11.53 1.61 -3.25
CA PHE A 66 -12.34 2.12 -2.14
C PHE A 66 -13.27 3.26 -2.57
N SER A 67 -13.65 3.32 -3.85
CA SER A 67 -14.56 4.35 -4.40
C SER A 67 -15.86 4.51 -3.60
N ASP A 68 -16.50 3.42 -3.18
CA ASP A 68 -17.72 3.47 -2.35
C ASP A 68 -17.45 3.73 -0.86
N ASP A 69 -16.19 3.67 -0.41
CA ASP A 69 -15.80 3.87 0.99
C ASP A 69 -15.25 5.29 1.22
N LYS A 70 -16.17 6.21 1.47
CA LYS A 70 -15.83 7.62 1.77
C LYS A 70 -14.92 7.77 2.98
N LYS A 71 -15.03 6.88 3.98
CA LYS A 71 -14.23 7.00 5.22
C LYS A 71 -12.77 6.68 4.93
N VAL A 72 -12.50 5.58 4.22
CA VAL A 72 -11.14 5.21 3.79
C VAL A 72 -10.56 6.30 2.89
N ARG A 73 -11.31 6.79 1.89
CA ARG A 73 -10.81 7.83 0.97
C ARG A 73 -10.50 9.16 1.67
N THR A 74 -11.30 9.54 2.68
CA THR A 74 -11.03 10.76 3.45
C THR A 74 -9.72 10.65 4.23
N VAL A 75 -9.47 9.51 4.88
CA VAL A 75 -8.22 9.26 5.61
C VAL A 75 -7.04 9.12 4.65
N TRP A 76 -7.26 8.53 3.47
CA TRP A 76 -6.24 8.48 2.42
C TRP A 76 -5.83 9.88 1.97
N LYS A 77 -6.80 10.76 1.67
CA LYS A 77 -6.52 12.15 1.31
C LYS A 77 -5.69 12.88 2.36
N ASP A 78 -6.04 12.70 3.64
CA ASP A 78 -5.29 13.29 4.76
C ASP A 78 -3.83 12.79 4.84
N LEU A 79 -3.58 11.52 4.52
CA LEU A 79 -2.24 10.96 4.41
C LEU A 79 -1.50 11.48 3.16
N TYR A 80 -2.16 11.52 2.02
CA TYR A 80 -1.61 12.02 0.76
C TYR A 80 -1.13 13.47 0.88
N ASP A 81 -1.93 14.33 1.50
CA ASP A 81 -1.57 15.74 1.73
C ASP A 81 -0.29 15.85 2.58
N LYS A 82 -0.07 14.93 3.52
CA LYS A 82 1.17 14.88 4.34
C LYS A 82 2.36 14.35 3.56
N TYR A 83 2.16 13.44 2.59
CA TYR A 83 3.22 12.99 1.70
C TYR A 83 3.71 14.08 0.74
N CYS A 84 2.88 15.09 0.47
CA CYS A 84 3.25 16.21 -0.39
C CYS A 84 4.19 17.23 0.28
N ILE A 85 4.48 17.07 1.58
CA ILE A 85 5.43 17.91 2.31
C ILE A 85 6.86 17.60 1.85
N GLN A 86 7.54 18.60 1.30
CA GLN A 86 8.96 18.47 0.92
C GLN A 86 9.85 18.60 2.15
N ASN A 87 10.87 17.74 2.26
CA ASN A 87 11.86 17.71 3.35
C ASN A 87 11.22 17.77 4.76
N PRO A 88 10.39 16.78 5.12
CA PRO A 88 9.69 16.80 6.40
C PRO A 88 10.64 16.71 7.59
N ASP A 89 10.37 17.49 8.62
CA ASP A 89 11.04 17.38 9.92
C ASP A 89 10.60 16.11 10.68
N GLU A 90 11.24 15.83 11.81
CA GLU A 90 10.94 14.62 12.61
C GLU A 90 9.49 14.59 13.13
N ALA A 91 8.92 15.75 13.47
CA ALA A 91 7.54 15.84 13.95
C ALA A 91 6.54 15.57 12.81
N GLN A 92 6.85 16.04 11.60
CA GLN A 92 6.09 15.77 10.39
C GLN A 92 6.19 14.29 9.99
N LEU A 93 7.36 13.67 10.09
CA LEU A 93 7.55 12.23 9.87
C LEU A 93 6.68 11.40 10.83
N LYS A 94 6.63 11.76 12.12
CA LYS A 94 5.73 11.12 13.10
C LYS A 94 4.25 11.31 12.74
N LYS A 95 3.86 12.49 12.25
CA LYS A 95 2.48 12.75 11.77
C LYS A 95 2.13 11.91 10.54
N ILE A 96 3.06 11.78 9.59
CA ILE A 96 2.91 10.91 8.41
C ILE A 96 2.70 9.46 8.86
N GLN A 97 3.55 8.97 9.77
CA GLN A 97 3.45 7.61 10.29
C GLN A 97 2.12 7.35 11.00
N ASN A 98 1.66 8.28 11.85
CA ASN A 98 0.35 8.17 12.49
C ASN A 98 -0.80 8.18 11.48
N ALA A 99 -0.71 8.98 10.41
CA ALA A 99 -1.70 8.99 9.34
C ALA A 99 -1.69 7.66 8.54
N GLN A 100 -0.53 7.05 8.31
CA GLN A 100 -0.44 5.69 7.75
C GLN A 100 -1.17 4.69 8.63
N TYR A 101 -0.92 4.70 9.95
CA TYR A 101 -1.62 3.81 10.88
C TYR A 101 -3.12 4.05 10.90
N LYS A 102 -3.56 5.30 10.79
CA LYS A 102 -4.98 5.63 10.71
C LYS A 102 -5.64 5.12 9.45
N LEU A 103 -4.94 5.19 8.31
CA LEU A 103 -5.41 4.60 7.06
C LEU A 103 -5.60 3.09 7.20
N LEU A 104 -4.60 2.38 7.74
CA LEU A 104 -4.63 0.94 7.95
C LEU A 104 -5.76 0.52 8.90
N GLU A 105 -5.96 1.24 10.01
CA GLU A 105 -7.06 1.00 10.95
C GLU A 105 -8.41 1.19 10.26
N THR A 106 -8.57 2.27 9.49
CA THR A 106 -9.82 2.58 8.79
C THR A 106 -10.15 1.53 7.72
N MET A 107 -9.14 1.04 7.00
CA MET A 107 -9.30 -0.08 6.06
C MET A 107 -9.68 -1.37 6.80
N ALA A 108 -9.06 -1.67 7.94
CA ALA A 108 -9.40 -2.84 8.74
C ALA A 108 -10.86 -2.81 9.19
N GLU A 109 -11.35 -1.66 9.68
CA GLU A 109 -12.76 -1.48 10.04
C GLU A 109 -13.69 -1.70 8.84
N SER A 110 -13.39 -1.09 7.69
CA SER A 110 -14.13 -1.25 6.43
C SER A 110 -14.25 -2.71 6.00
N LEU A 111 -13.17 -3.47 6.18
CA LEU A 111 -13.10 -4.88 5.85
C LEU A 111 -13.78 -5.80 6.89
N GLY A 112 -14.32 -5.26 7.99
CA GLY A 112 -14.96 -6.04 9.05
C GLY A 112 -14.00 -6.64 10.07
N TYR A 113 -12.78 -6.11 10.16
CA TYR A 113 -11.77 -6.44 11.18
C TYR A 113 -11.77 -5.47 12.36
N LYS A 114 -12.84 -4.69 12.53
CA LYS A 114 -13.02 -3.81 13.69
C LYS A 114 -12.80 -4.61 14.99
N ASN A 115 -11.98 -4.06 15.89
CA ASN A 115 -11.55 -4.68 17.15
C ASN A 115 -10.75 -6.00 17.02
N LYS A 116 -10.44 -6.47 15.80
CA LYS A 116 -9.62 -7.67 15.54
C LYS A 116 -8.21 -7.30 15.07
N VAL A 117 -8.12 -6.28 14.23
CA VAL A 117 -6.85 -5.62 13.90
C VAL A 117 -6.89 -4.26 14.58
N THR A 118 -6.21 -4.16 15.72
CA THR A 118 -6.22 -2.97 16.57
C THR A 118 -5.11 -2.01 16.19
N TRP A 119 -5.26 -0.75 16.62
CA TRP A 119 -4.22 0.27 16.56
C TRP A 119 -2.86 -0.26 17.08
N GLU A 120 -2.87 -0.95 18.22
CA GLU A 120 -1.67 -1.54 18.82
C GLU A 120 -1.01 -2.58 17.91
N THR A 121 -1.78 -3.48 17.29
CA THR A 121 -1.23 -4.47 16.34
C THR A 121 -0.66 -3.82 15.08
N ILE A 122 -1.28 -2.73 14.62
CA ILE A 122 -0.79 -1.97 13.47
C ILE A 122 0.56 -1.31 13.79
N GLN A 123 0.68 -0.69 14.97
CA GLN A 123 1.90 0.02 15.39
C GLN A 123 3.08 -0.90 15.72
N ASN A 124 2.81 -2.15 16.10
CA ASN A 124 3.82 -3.09 16.57
C ASN A 124 3.98 -4.28 15.61
N PRO A 125 4.53 -4.10 14.39
CA PRO A 125 4.86 -5.20 13.50
C PRO A 125 5.97 -6.09 14.08
N TYR A 126 5.96 -7.37 13.69
CA TYR A 126 7.12 -8.23 13.90
C TYR A 126 8.26 -7.78 12.99
N ILE A 127 9.40 -7.46 13.59
CA ILE A 127 10.64 -7.11 12.88
C ILE A 127 11.73 -8.08 13.37
N PRO A 128 12.19 -9.02 12.51
CA PRO A 128 13.23 -9.97 12.88
C PRO A 128 14.57 -9.29 13.17
N LYS A 129 15.27 -9.70 14.24
CA LYS A 129 16.63 -9.21 14.54
C LYS A 129 17.62 -9.45 13.38
N GLY A 130 17.55 -10.61 12.73
CA GLY A 130 18.42 -10.90 11.58
C GLY A 130 18.22 -9.91 10.42
N MET A 131 16.99 -9.42 10.23
CA MET A 131 16.67 -8.41 9.22
C MET A 131 17.25 -7.04 9.59
N THR A 132 17.10 -6.62 10.86
CA THR A 132 17.70 -5.36 11.33
C THR A 132 19.21 -5.38 11.23
N ASP A 133 19.85 -6.50 11.60
CA ASP A 133 21.30 -6.67 11.54
C ASP A 133 21.79 -6.62 10.08
N GLN A 134 21.02 -7.21 9.16
CA GLN A 134 21.32 -7.17 7.73
C GLN A 134 21.22 -5.74 7.17
N TRP A 135 20.18 -4.99 7.49
CA TRP A 135 20.02 -3.60 7.05
C TRP A 135 21.15 -2.70 7.57
N GLN A 136 21.55 -2.87 8.83
CA GLN A 136 22.66 -2.12 9.41
C GLN A 136 23.99 -2.42 8.69
N LYS A 137 24.28 -3.71 8.44
CA LYS A 137 25.47 -4.12 7.67
C LYS A 137 25.46 -3.55 6.25
N GLN A 138 24.30 -3.58 5.59
CA GLN A 138 24.14 -3.03 4.24
C GLN A 138 24.34 -1.50 4.22
N ALA A 139 23.75 -0.77 5.17
CA ALA A 139 23.92 0.67 5.30
C ALA A 139 25.39 1.06 5.55
N ALA A 140 26.07 0.35 6.46
CA ALA A 140 27.49 0.57 6.73
C ALA A 140 28.37 0.30 5.49
N SER A 141 28.08 -0.77 4.74
CA SER A 141 28.79 -1.09 3.50
C SER A 141 28.59 -0.03 2.42
N GLN A 142 27.36 0.45 2.22
CA GLN A 142 27.06 1.54 1.28
C GLN A 142 27.78 2.84 1.67
N GLN A 143 27.80 3.19 2.95
CA GLN A 143 28.51 4.37 3.44
C GLN A 143 30.02 4.26 3.21
N ALA A 144 30.62 3.10 3.51
CA ALA A 144 32.03 2.85 3.25
C ALA A 144 32.37 2.97 1.76
N TYR A 145 31.54 2.37 0.89
CA TYR A 145 31.71 2.46 -0.56
C TYR A 145 31.61 3.90 -1.06
N ASN A 146 30.60 4.66 -0.63
CA ASN A 146 30.45 6.08 -0.99
C ASN A 146 31.63 6.93 -0.51
N THR A 147 32.14 6.63 0.68
CA THR A 147 33.32 7.33 1.23
C THR A 147 34.55 7.07 0.37
N LEU A 148 34.78 5.82 -0.04
CA LEU A 148 35.87 5.46 -0.95
C LEU A 148 35.73 6.14 -2.31
N LEU A 149 34.55 6.11 -2.93
CA LEU A 149 34.29 6.79 -4.21
C LEU A 149 34.56 8.29 -4.12
N ASN A 150 34.06 8.95 -3.08
CA ASN A 150 34.30 10.37 -2.85
C ASN A 150 35.78 10.67 -2.63
N THR A 151 36.48 9.79 -1.91
CA THR A 151 37.93 9.92 -1.67
C THR A 151 38.71 9.77 -2.97
N MET A 152 38.38 8.77 -3.80
CA MET A 152 39.00 8.57 -5.11
C MET A 152 38.70 9.74 -6.06
N ALA A 153 37.47 10.23 -6.11
CA ALA A 153 37.11 11.40 -6.93
C ALA A 153 37.91 12.65 -6.55
N ASN A 154 38.26 12.81 -5.27
CA ASN A 154 39.10 13.91 -4.79
C ASN A 154 40.60 13.70 -5.06
N ILE A 155 41.06 12.47 -5.30
CA ILE A 155 42.47 12.11 -5.56
C ILE A 155 42.77 12.04 -7.05
N VAL A 156 41.79 11.68 -7.90
CA VAL A 156 41.96 11.72 -9.35
C VAL A 156 42.19 13.18 -9.76
N PRO A 157 43.36 13.54 -10.32
CA PRO A 157 43.58 14.88 -10.83
C PRO A 157 42.51 15.13 -11.89
N THR A 158 41.76 16.22 -11.74
CA THR A 158 41.02 16.75 -12.89
C THR A 158 42.08 17.03 -13.94
N GLU A 159 42.10 16.28 -15.04
CA GLU A 159 42.95 16.62 -16.18
C GLU A 159 42.65 18.07 -16.51
N GLN A 160 43.58 18.96 -16.14
CA GLN A 160 43.54 20.33 -16.54
C GLN A 160 43.56 20.30 -18.06
N LYS A 161 42.47 20.75 -18.70
CA LYS A 161 42.49 21.25 -20.07
C LYS A 161 43.47 22.41 -20.14
N ASN A 162 44.76 22.10 -20.20
CA ASN A 162 45.87 23.02 -20.44
C ASN A 162 46.82 22.33 -21.40
N THR A 163 46.38 22.23 -22.65
CA THR A 163 47.22 22.11 -23.85
C THR A 163 46.32 22.69 -24.94
N GLU A 164 46.61 23.83 -25.57
CA GLU A 164 47.90 24.37 -25.97
C GLU A 164 47.87 25.91 -25.90
N GLY A 165 48.98 26.49 -25.46
CA GLY A 165 49.29 27.88 -25.78
C GLY A 165 49.97 27.98 -27.14
N GLN A 166 50.13 29.24 -27.56
CA GLN A 166 51.19 29.74 -28.43
C GLN A 166 51.06 29.46 -29.93
N LYS A 167 50.40 30.38 -30.64
CA LYS A 167 51.06 31.32 -31.57
C LYS A 167 50.11 32.43 -32.02
#